data_AF-A0AA95KIX2-F1
#
_entry.id   AF-A0AA95KIX2-F1
#
_cell.length_a   1.000
_cell.length_b   1.000
_cell.length_c   1.000
_cell.angle_alpha   90.00
_cell.angle_beta   90.00
_cell.angle_gamma   90.00
#
_symmetry.space_group_name_H-M   'P 1'
#
loop_
_entity.id
_entity.type
_entity.pdbx_description
1 polymer ?
#
loop_
_entity_poly.entity_id
_entity_poly.type
_entity_poly.pdbx_seq_one_letter_code
_entity_poly.pdbx_strand_id
1 'polypeptide(L)'
;MARIAAHPVLTYIFGFTGRSKIHETFRSAGLELDVTFAATDTDVIISYVRLGFGAGIIAKMAYSHIHDDDLVLRDLSQLLPVSTTRVAWMKNKYLKQYVLEMVDLLVEQGESEEWYV
;
A
#
# COMPACT_ATOMS: atom_id res chain seq x y z
N MET A 1 -16.23 -5.09 4.28
CA MET A 1 -15.38 -6.19 3.79
C MET A 1 -16.10 -7.17 2.86
N ALA A 2 -17.24 -7.76 3.26
CA ALA A 2 -17.94 -8.77 2.44
C ALA A 2 -18.23 -8.32 0.99
N ARG A 3 -18.62 -7.05 0.79
CA ARG A 3 -18.80 -6.49 -0.57
C ARG A 3 -17.54 -6.52 -1.41
N ILE A 4 -16.36 -6.29 -0.83
CA ILE A 4 -15.08 -6.30 -1.55
C ILE A 4 -14.72 -7.75 -1.91
N ALA A 5 -14.90 -8.68 -0.97
CA ALA A 5 -14.66 -10.11 -1.19
C ALA A 5 -15.52 -10.74 -2.30
N ALA A 6 -16.64 -10.10 -2.65
CA ALA A 6 -17.53 -10.54 -3.72
C ALA A 6 -17.10 -10.07 -5.13
N HIS A 7 -16.01 -9.32 -5.26
CA HIS A 7 -15.52 -8.80 -6.54
C HIS A 7 -14.08 -9.24 -6.79
N PRO A 8 -13.67 -9.41 -8.07
CA PRO A 8 -12.27 -9.57 -8.44
C PRO A 8 -11.44 -8.41 -7.90
N VAL A 9 -10.34 -8.73 -7.22
CA VAL A 9 -9.43 -7.73 -6.65
C VAL A 9 -8.10 -7.70 -7.38
N LEU A 10 -7.68 -6.48 -7.70
CA LEU A 10 -6.37 -6.17 -8.26
C LEU A 10 -5.54 -5.50 -7.16
N THR A 11 -4.40 -6.09 -6.81
CA THR A 11 -3.54 -5.56 -5.74
C THR A 11 -2.08 -5.95 -5.92
N TYR A 12 -1.21 -5.62 -4.96
CA TYR A 12 0.21 -5.87 -5.08
C TYR A 12 0.56 -7.37 -5.09
N ILE A 13 1.72 -7.76 -5.62
CA ILE A 13 2.24 -9.13 -5.48
C ILE A 13 2.47 -9.51 -4.00
N PHE A 14 2.36 -10.80 -3.67
CA PHE A 14 2.58 -11.28 -2.30
C PHE A 14 4.01 -10.97 -1.83
N GLY A 15 4.16 -10.46 -0.61
CA GLY A 15 5.45 -10.03 -0.06
C GLY A 15 5.84 -8.57 -0.37
N PHE A 16 5.04 -7.85 -1.18
CA PHE A 16 5.18 -6.40 -1.37
C PHE A 16 4.08 -5.64 -0.59
N THR A 17 4.43 -4.43 -0.13
CA THR A 17 3.51 -3.37 0.32
C THR A 17 2.28 -3.84 1.13
N GLY A 18 2.49 -4.56 2.23
CA GLY A 18 1.43 -4.84 3.20
C GLY A 18 0.36 -5.84 2.76
N ARG A 19 0.49 -6.53 1.61
CA ARG A 19 -0.49 -7.54 1.14
C ARG A 19 -0.78 -8.65 2.15
N SER A 20 0.20 -9.05 2.95
CA SER A 20 0.00 -10.04 4.02
C SER A 20 -1.05 -9.57 5.03
N LYS A 21 -1.04 -8.28 5.36
CA LYS A 21 -1.98 -7.65 6.28
C LYS A 21 -3.39 -7.57 5.70
N ILE A 22 -3.50 -7.34 4.38
CA ILE A 22 -4.79 -7.38 3.67
C ILE A 22 -5.39 -8.79 3.78
N HIS A 23 -4.67 -9.82 3.33
CA HIS A 23 -5.17 -11.20 3.39
C HIS A 23 -5.52 -11.65 4.81
N GLU A 24 -4.68 -11.32 5.80
CA GLU A 24 -4.93 -11.64 7.20
C GLU A 24 -6.21 -10.99 7.73
N THR A 25 -6.47 -9.74 7.36
CA THR A 25 -7.66 -9.03 7.79
C THR A 25 -8.93 -9.65 7.20
N PHE A 26 -8.92 -9.97 5.90
CA PHE A 26 -10.06 -10.66 5.27
C PHE A 26 -10.29 -12.05 5.88
N ARG A 27 -9.21 -12.82 6.09
CA ARG A 27 -9.28 -14.15 6.72
C ARG A 27 -9.81 -14.08 8.15
N SER A 28 -9.39 -13.09 8.93
CA SER A 28 -9.87 -12.87 10.30
C SER A 28 -11.36 -12.54 10.36
N ALA A 29 -11.90 -11.96 9.29
CA ALA A 29 -13.33 -11.73 9.11
C ALA A 29 -14.09 -12.95 8.53
N GLY A 30 -13.42 -14.09 8.35
CA GLY A 30 -14.01 -15.30 7.75
C GLY A 30 -14.26 -15.17 6.25
N LEU A 31 -13.59 -14.24 5.57
CA LEU A 31 -13.76 -13.96 4.15
C LEU A 31 -12.49 -14.36 3.38
N GLU A 32 -12.69 -14.86 2.17
CA GLU A 32 -11.61 -15.07 1.21
C GLU A 32 -11.58 -13.91 0.20
N LEU A 33 -10.38 -13.43 -0.12
CA LEU A 33 -10.17 -12.36 -1.08
C LEU A 33 -9.78 -12.97 -2.43
N ASP A 34 -10.63 -12.82 -3.44
CA ASP A 34 -10.31 -13.23 -4.81
C ASP A 34 -9.33 -12.23 -5.45
N VAL A 35 -8.04 -12.55 -5.40
CA VAL A 35 -6.99 -11.74 -6.03
C VAL A 35 -6.71 -12.28 -7.44
N THR A 36 -7.48 -11.77 -8.40
CA THR A 36 -7.44 -12.21 -9.80
C THR A 36 -6.23 -11.68 -10.56
N PHE A 37 -5.70 -10.51 -10.18
CA PHE A 37 -4.51 -9.92 -10.79
C PHE A 37 -3.60 -9.30 -9.73
N ALA A 38 -2.29 -9.52 -9.88
CA ALA A 38 -1.28 -8.95 -9.01
C ALA A 38 -0.15 -8.31 -9.81
N ALA A 39 0.21 -7.08 -9.45
CA ALA A 39 1.32 -6.35 -10.06
C ALA A 39 2.21 -5.71 -9.00
N THR A 40 3.44 -5.38 -9.37
CA THR A 40 4.35 -4.64 -8.47
C THR A 40 4.06 -3.13 -8.49
N ASP A 41 3.61 -2.63 -9.63
CA ASP A 41 3.37 -1.21 -9.88
C ASP A 41 1.88 -0.85 -9.70
N THR A 42 1.64 0.27 -9.03
CA THR A 42 0.28 0.79 -8.84
C THR A 42 -0.34 1.26 -10.15
N ASP A 43 0.45 1.82 -11.06
CA ASP A 43 -0.06 2.34 -12.34
C ASP A 43 -0.63 1.21 -13.20
N VAL A 44 -0.03 0.02 -13.11
CA VAL A 44 -0.55 -1.20 -13.75
C VAL A 44 -1.87 -1.62 -13.09
N ILE A 45 -1.98 -1.59 -11.76
CA ILE A 45 -3.24 -1.92 -11.07
C ILE A 45 -4.36 -0.96 -11.51
N ILE A 46 -4.10 0.35 -11.48
CA ILE A 46 -5.05 1.39 -11.88
C ILE A 46 -5.49 1.20 -13.34
N SER A 47 -4.54 0.92 -14.24
CA SER A 47 -4.84 0.70 -15.66
C SER A 47 -5.80 -0.47 -15.87
N TYR A 48 -5.62 -1.59 -15.16
CA TYR A 48 -6.51 -2.75 -15.29
C TYR A 48 -7.86 -2.55 -14.60
N VAL A 49 -7.91 -1.77 -13.50
CA VAL A 49 -9.19 -1.33 -12.91
C VAL A 49 -9.97 -0.50 -13.92
N ARG A 50 -9.31 0.43 -14.62
CA ARG A 50 -9.91 1.28 -15.67
C ARG A 50 -10.43 0.46 -16.85
N LEU A 51 -9.81 -0.68 -17.15
CA LEU A 51 -10.28 -1.64 -18.15
C LEU A 51 -11.43 -2.55 -17.66
N GLY A 52 -11.88 -2.40 -16.42
CA GLY A 52 -13.03 -3.13 -15.87
C GLY A 52 -12.72 -4.52 -15.31
N PHE A 53 -11.45 -4.82 -15.02
CA PHE A 53 -11.06 -6.14 -14.51
C PHE A 53 -11.44 -6.38 -13.03
N GLY A 54 -11.88 -5.35 -12.31
CA GLY A 54 -12.29 -5.47 -10.90
C GLY A 54 -11.99 -4.23 -10.07
N ALA A 55 -11.90 -4.41 -8.75
CA ALA A 55 -11.61 -3.35 -7.79
C ALA A 55 -10.12 -3.35 -7.40
N GLY A 56 -9.50 -2.17 -7.40
CA GLY A 56 -8.11 -1.99 -6.97
C GLY A 56 -7.99 -1.77 -5.47
N ILE A 57 -7.07 -2.50 -4.80
CA ILE A 57 -6.61 -2.16 -3.44
C ILE A 57 -5.16 -1.70 -3.54
N ILE A 58 -4.96 -0.39 -3.36
CA ILE A 58 -3.67 0.31 -3.53
C ILE A 58 -3.36 1.18 -2.31
N ALA A 59 -2.10 1.61 -2.18
CA ALA A 59 -1.75 2.61 -1.17
C ALA A 59 -2.39 3.96 -1.54
N LYS A 60 -2.97 4.66 -0.56
CA LYS A 60 -3.67 5.94 -0.77
C LYS A 60 -2.83 6.97 -1.53
N MET A 61 -1.53 7.03 -1.24
CA MET A 61 -0.57 7.96 -1.87
C MET A 61 -0.39 7.75 -3.38
N ALA A 62 -0.76 6.59 -3.90
CA ALA A 62 -0.59 6.25 -5.31
C ALA A 62 -1.81 6.61 -6.17
N TYR A 63 -2.90 7.10 -5.56
CA TYR A 63 -4.06 7.63 -6.28
C TYR A 63 -3.91 9.15 -6.47
N SER A 64 -4.13 9.64 -7.68
CA SER A 64 -4.10 11.07 -7.99
C SER A 64 -5.47 11.60 -8.39
N HIS A 65 -6.03 12.55 -7.64
CA HIS A 65 -7.29 13.23 -8.00
C HIS A 65 -7.23 14.00 -9.33
N ILE A 66 -6.04 14.23 -9.90
CA ILE A 66 -5.84 14.92 -11.17
C ILE A 66 -5.77 13.92 -12.34
N HIS A 67 -5.16 12.76 -12.13
CA HIS A 67 -4.91 11.77 -13.20
C HIS A 67 -5.88 10.59 -13.19
N ASP A 68 -6.56 10.36 -12.06
CA ASP A 68 -7.47 9.23 -11.82
C ASP A 68 -8.87 9.71 -11.40
N ASP A 69 -9.29 10.87 -11.91
CA ASP A 69 -10.59 11.48 -11.63
C ASP A 69 -11.77 10.67 -12.18
N ASP A 70 -11.50 9.79 -13.14
CA ASP A 70 -12.43 8.80 -13.68
C ASP A 70 -12.70 7.62 -12.74
N LEU A 71 -11.89 7.47 -11.67
CA LEU A 71 -12.02 6.41 -10.69
C LEU A 71 -12.51 6.93 -9.34
N VAL A 72 -13.31 6.11 -8.65
CA VAL A 72 -13.83 6.44 -7.32
C VAL A 72 -12.94 5.81 -6.24
N LEU A 73 -12.18 6.64 -5.53
CA LEU A 73 -11.46 6.21 -4.33
C LEU A 73 -12.43 5.93 -3.17
N ARG A 74 -12.25 4.79 -2.50
CA ARG A 74 -12.95 4.44 -1.26
C ARG A 74 -11.93 4.19 -0.16
N ASP A 75 -12.07 4.91 0.95
CA ASP A 75 -11.17 4.74 2.09
C ASP A 75 -11.42 3.38 2.77
N LEU A 76 -10.33 2.66 3.01
CA LEU A 76 -10.31 1.36 3.69
C LEU A 76 -9.61 1.45 5.06
N SER A 77 -9.22 2.64 5.52
CA SER A 77 -8.50 2.85 6.80
C SER A 77 -9.18 2.22 8.02
N GLN A 78 -10.52 2.20 8.05
CA GLN A 78 -11.29 1.57 9.13
C GLN A 78 -11.35 0.04 9.04
N LEU A 79 -11.07 -0.51 7.86
CA LEU A 79 -11.16 -1.94 7.59
C LEU A 79 -9.78 -2.59 7.59
N LEU A 80 -8.76 -1.91 7.05
CA LEU A 80 -7.41 -2.41 6.89
C LEU A 80 -6.48 -1.63 7.81
N PRO A 81 -5.62 -2.32 8.58
CA PRO A 81 -4.65 -1.65 9.43
C PRO A 81 -3.59 -0.92 8.59
N VAL A 82 -3.06 0.17 9.14
CA VAL A 82 -2.04 0.99 8.48
C VAL A 82 -0.75 0.19 8.22
N SER A 83 -0.07 0.54 7.13
CA SER A 83 1.24 -0.01 6.79
C SER A 83 2.30 1.06 7.00
N THR A 84 3.37 0.73 7.75
CA THR A 84 4.45 1.66 8.06
C THR A 84 5.64 1.40 7.15
N THR A 85 6.04 2.41 6.37
CA THR A 85 7.30 2.39 5.62
C THR A 85 8.44 2.64 6.59
N ARG A 86 9.50 1.82 6.53
CA ARG A 86 10.66 1.92 7.43
C ARG A 86 11.93 2.12 6.62
N VAL A 87 12.79 3.01 7.12
CA VAL A 87 14.17 3.18 6.62
C VAL A 87 15.10 2.43 7.56
N ALA A 88 16.04 1.65 7.02
CA ALA A 88 16.97 0.84 7.80
C ALA A 88 18.38 0.91 7.23
N TRP A 89 19.37 0.90 8.12
CA TRP A 89 20.79 0.81 7.78
C TRP A 89 21.52 -0.12 8.77
N MET A 90 22.71 -0.58 8.37
CA MET A 90 23.54 -1.38 9.26
C MET A 90 24.15 -0.51 10.37
N LYS A 91 23.97 -0.91 11.64
CA LYS A 91 24.48 -0.17 12.81
C LYS A 91 25.97 0.16 12.74
N ASN A 92 26.77 -0.69 12.09
CA ASN A 92 28.22 -0.54 12.03
C ASN A 92 28.72 0.10 10.72
N LYS A 93 27.83 0.67 9.90
CA LYS A 93 28.25 1.43 8.72
C LYS A 93 28.27 2.92 9.03
N TYR A 94 29.37 3.56 8.66
CA TYR A 94 29.42 5.01 8.55
C TYR A 94 28.44 5.47 7.46
N LEU A 95 27.43 6.25 7.86
CA LEU A 95 26.54 6.93 6.92
C LEU A 95 27.18 8.25 6.51
N LYS A 96 27.32 8.46 5.20
CA LYS A 96 27.78 9.75 4.69
C LYS A 96 26.72 10.82 4.97
N GLN A 97 27.16 12.08 5.11
CA GLN A 97 26.30 13.19 5.47
C GLN A 97 25.07 13.32 4.55
N TYR A 98 25.24 13.21 3.23
CA TYR A 98 24.11 13.26 2.29
C TYR A 98 23.07 12.13 2.48
N VAL A 99 23.46 10.99 3.07
CA VAL A 99 22.53 9.90 3.39
C VAL A 99 21.71 10.26 4.62
N LEU A 100 22.32 10.88 5.62
CA LEU A 100 21.61 11.41 6.78
C LEU A 100 20.62 12.49 6.37
N GLU A 101 21.06 13.44 5.54
CA GLU A 101 20.19 14.49 4.98
C GLU A 101 19.01 13.87 4.20
N MET A 102 19.23 12.80 3.44
CA MET A 102 18.14 12.08 2.76
C MET A 102 17.17 11.41 3.75
N VAL A 103 17.68 10.84 4.85
CA VAL A 103 16.82 10.25 5.89
C VAL A 103 15.98 11.33 6.56
N ASP A 104 16.57 12.48 6.88
CA ASP A 104 15.87 13.61 7.48
C ASP A 104 14.75 14.11 6.56
N LEU A 105 15.02 14.24 5.25
CA LEU A 105 14.00 14.59 4.25
C LEU A 105 12.86 13.56 4.19
N LEU A 106 13.17 12.26 4.27
CA LEU A 106 12.15 11.21 4.27
C LEU A 106 11.30 11.23 5.55
N VAL A 107 11.90 11.58 6.69
CA VAL A 107 11.22 11.71 7.99
C VAL A 107 10.32 12.95 8.03
N GLU A 108 10.77 14.07 7.46
CA GLU A 108 9.99 15.30 7.37
C GLU A 108 8.77 15.16 6.44
N GLN A 109 8.94 14.44 5.32
CA GLN A 109 7.88 14.22 4.33
C GLN A 109 6.98 13.01 4.65
N GLY A 110 7.32 12.23 5.67
CA GLY A 110 6.54 11.09 6.16
C GLY A 110 5.86 11.38 7.50
N GLU A 111 4.91 10.54 7.91
CA GLU A 111 4.52 10.47 9.33
C GLU A 111 5.61 9.70 10.07
N SER A 112 6.35 10.39 10.95
CA SER A 112 7.36 9.75 11.80
C SER A 112 6.78 9.44 13.18
N GLU A 113 6.92 8.20 13.62
CA GLU A 113 6.85 7.84 15.03
C GLU A 113 8.29 7.66 15.53
N GLU A 114 8.65 8.39 16.58
CA GLU A 114 9.94 8.21 17.26
C GLU A 114 10.01 6.80 17.87
N TRP A 115 10.80 5.93 17.26
CA TRP A 115 11.16 4.63 17.83
C TRP A 115 12.67 4.51 17.94
N TYR A 116 13.29 5.41 18.71
CA TYR A 116 14.58 5.20 19.37
C TYR A 116 14.74 6.24 20.50
N VAL A 117 14.13 5.93 21.65
CA VAL A 117 14.75 6.12 22.97
C VAL A 117 14.77 4.76 23.65
#